data_AF-A4SJV1-F1
#
_entry.id   AF-A4SJV1-F1
#
_cell.length_a   1.000
_cell.length_b   1.000
_cell.length_c   1.000
_cell.angle_alpha   90.00
_cell.angle_beta   90.00
_cell.angle_gamma   90.00
#
_symmetry.space_group_name_H-M   'P 1'
#
loop_
_entity.id
_entity.type
_entity.pdbx_description
1 polymer ?
#
loop_
_entity_poly.entity_id
_entity_poly.type
_entity_poly.pdbx_seq_one_letter_code
_entity_poly.pdbx_strand_id
1 'polypeptide(L)'
;MNKNLDLIFSDNSNSMIVIMSNVVEILLSHRQLTSDSFEAAGVLIGERRGMHLVINDLSEPGAGDIRHRYNVDRRGQHHQAKVISTFSQSDGRKQYLGEWHTHPEDYPAPSSTDKSSWARNLKYNKPMIVIIVGRNDIWVGKIVENSLVKLTEM
;
A
#
# COMPACT_ATOMS: atom_id res chain seq x y z
N MET A 1 -11.10 -14.11 19.58
CA MET A 1 -11.85 -13.57 18.42
C MET A 1 -11.24 -12.22 18.09
N ASN A 2 -10.20 -12.17 17.24
CA ASN A 2 -9.69 -10.87 16.79
C ASN A 2 -10.70 -10.31 15.80
N LYS A 3 -11.23 -9.13 16.12
CA LYS A 3 -12.07 -8.36 15.22
C LYS A 3 -11.21 -8.02 13.99
N ASN A 4 -11.43 -8.73 12.90
CA ASN A 4 -10.96 -8.34 11.57
C ASN A 4 -11.74 -7.08 11.20
N LEU A 5 -11.14 -5.92 11.48
CA LEU A 5 -11.73 -4.63 11.18
C LEU A 5 -11.09 -4.08 9.92
N ASP A 6 -11.94 -3.53 9.07
CA ASP A 6 -11.50 -2.62 8.02
C ASP A 6 -10.88 -1.38 8.68
N LEU A 7 -9.82 -0.86 8.09
CA LEU A 7 -9.28 0.43 8.49
C LEU A 7 -9.84 1.52 7.58
N ILE A 8 -10.27 2.63 8.17
CA ILE A 8 -10.85 3.76 7.43
C ILE A 8 -9.97 4.97 7.69
N PHE A 9 -9.53 5.58 6.59
CA PHE A 9 -8.73 6.79 6.61
C PHE A 9 -9.43 7.90 5.85
N SER A 10 -9.24 9.14 6.29
CA SER A 10 -9.70 10.33 5.58
C SER A 10 -8.63 11.40 5.48
N ASP A 11 -8.79 12.29 4.51
CA ASP A 11 -8.12 13.58 4.49
C ASP A 11 -9.12 14.72 4.78
N ASN A 12 -8.63 15.96 4.71
CA ASN A 12 -9.44 17.17 4.93
C ASN A 12 -10.53 17.39 3.86
N SER A 13 -10.59 16.59 2.80
CA SER A 13 -11.59 16.66 1.73
C SER A 13 -12.77 15.70 1.94
N ASN A 14 -12.83 14.98 3.07
CA ASN A 14 -13.78 13.89 3.35
C ASN A 14 -13.70 12.72 2.35
N SER A 15 -12.62 12.63 1.56
CA SER A 15 -12.32 11.44 0.75
C SER A 15 -11.94 10.30 1.68
N MET A 16 -12.69 9.21 1.62
CA MET A 16 -12.47 8.02 2.46
C MET A 16 -11.67 6.97 1.70
N ILE A 17 -10.69 6.40 2.39
CA ILE A 17 -9.89 5.26 1.95
C ILE A 17 -10.21 4.12 2.91
N VAL A 18 -10.81 3.07 2.39
CA VAL A 18 -11.12 1.87 3.18
C VAL A 18 -10.14 0.77 2.81
N ILE A 19 -9.42 0.25 3.79
CA ILE A 19 -8.53 -0.90 3.66
C ILE A 19 -9.27 -2.09 4.26
N MET A 20 -9.71 -3.02 3.41
CA MET A 20 -10.46 -4.19 3.86
C MET A 20 -9.63 -5.06 4.78
N SER A 21 -10.27 -5.70 5.76
CA SER A 21 -9.60 -6.48 6.80
C SER A 21 -8.65 -7.54 6.22
N ASN A 22 -9.02 -8.19 5.12
CA ASN A 22 -8.18 -9.19 4.47
C ASN A 22 -6.85 -8.60 3.96
N VAL A 23 -6.86 -7.34 3.51
CA VAL A 23 -5.65 -6.61 3.11
C VAL A 23 -4.85 -6.24 4.34
N VAL A 24 -5.51 -5.75 5.40
CA VAL A 24 -4.87 -5.41 6.68
C VAL A 24 -4.15 -6.63 7.27
N GLU A 25 -4.78 -7.80 7.27
CA GLU A 25 -4.20 -9.06 7.76
C GLU A 25 -2.91 -9.42 7.01
N ILE A 26 -2.93 -9.33 5.68
CA ILE A 26 -1.74 -9.61 4.86
C ILE A 26 -0.64 -8.59 5.15
N LEU A 27 -0.97 -7.29 5.16
CA LEU A 27 -0.02 -6.21 5.49
C LEU A 27 0.65 -6.46 6.85
N LEU A 28 -0.14 -6.77 7.88
CA LEU A 28 0.35 -7.01 9.23
C LEU A 28 1.19 -8.29 9.37
N SER A 29 0.99 -9.28 8.50
CA SER A 29 1.82 -10.49 8.47
C SER A 29 3.23 -10.27 7.92
N HIS A 30 3.44 -9.20 7.14
CA HIS A 30 4.73 -8.85 6.54
C HIS A 30 5.59 -7.91 7.41
N ARG A 31 5.13 -7.59 8.63
CA ARG A 31 5.86 -6.72 9.57
C ARG A 31 7.25 -7.24 9.88
N GLN A 32 8.21 -6.32 9.96
CA GLN A 32 9.59 -6.65 10.29
C GLN A 32 9.82 -6.75 11.79
N LEU A 33 9.29 -7.82 12.41
CA LEU A 33 9.32 -8.00 13.87
C LEU A 33 10.67 -8.47 14.41
N THR A 34 11.49 -9.13 13.59
CA THR A 34 12.80 -9.66 13.99
C THR A 34 13.94 -8.97 13.27
N SER A 35 15.18 -9.22 13.72
CA SER A 35 16.35 -8.62 13.11
C SER A 35 16.59 -9.04 11.66
N ASP A 36 16.10 -10.22 11.30
CA ASP A 36 16.36 -10.87 10.01
C ASP A 36 15.15 -10.71 9.07
N SER A 37 14.10 -10.04 9.53
CA SER A 37 12.94 -9.72 8.71
C SER A 37 13.31 -8.67 7.67
N PHE A 38 13.22 -9.04 6.39
CA PHE A 38 13.42 -8.09 5.29
C PHE A 38 12.20 -7.24 5.03
N GLU A 39 12.45 -6.04 4.53
CA GLU A 39 11.42 -5.16 4.00
C GLU A 39 10.63 -5.89 2.92
N ALA A 40 9.31 -5.78 3.01
CA ALA A 40 8.35 -6.34 2.07
C ALA A 40 7.73 -5.20 1.27
N ALA A 41 7.42 -5.42 0.01
CA ALA A 41 6.72 -4.45 -0.82
C ALA A 41 5.71 -5.13 -1.74
N GLY A 42 4.77 -4.33 -2.21
CA GLY A 42 3.83 -4.77 -3.21
C GLY A 42 3.01 -3.62 -3.78
N VAL A 43 1.98 -4.00 -4.52
CA VAL A 43 0.99 -3.06 -5.07
C VAL A 43 -0.35 -3.20 -4.35
N LEU A 44 -1.08 -2.09 -4.29
CA LEU A 44 -2.44 -2.02 -3.77
C LEU A 44 -3.43 -2.08 -4.93
N ILE A 45 -4.46 -2.91 -4.77
CA ILE A 45 -5.49 -3.15 -5.80
C ILE A 45 -6.87 -2.98 -5.18
N GLY A 46 -7.78 -2.39 -5.93
CA GLY A 46 -9.13 -2.19 -5.45
C GLY A 46 -9.97 -1.30 -6.33
N GLU A 47 -11.03 -0.73 -5.77
CA GLU A 47 -12.05 -0.02 -6.52
C GLU A 47 -11.99 1.49 -6.27
N ARG A 48 -12.22 2.27 -7.34
CA ARG A 48 -12.45 3.71 -7.26
C ARG A 48 -13.95 3.95 -7.25
N ARG A 49 -14.48 4.57 -6.19
CA ARG A 49 -15.92 4.85 -6.00
C ARG A 49 -16.13 6.35 -5.81
N GLY A 50 -16.11 7.08 -6.93
CA GLY A 50 -16.10 8.56 -6.90
C GLY A 50 -14.81 9.07 -6.25
N MET A 51 -14.95 9.85 -5.18
CA MET A 51 -13.81 10.35 -4.39
C MET A 51 -13.27 9.34 -3.38
N HIS A 52 -13.96 8.22 -3.17
CA HIS A 52 -13.57 7.18 -2.21
C HIS A 52 -12.76 6.07 -2.89
N LEU A 53 -11.88 5.43 -2.12
CA LEU A 53 -11.09 4.29 -2.55
C LEU A 53 -11.35 3.12 -1.61
N VAL A 54 -11.51 1.93 -2.19
CA VAL A 54 -11.60 0.68 -1.42
C VAL A 54 -10.46 -0.22 -1.86
N ILE A 55 -9.50 -0.45 -0.97
CA ILE A 55 -8.38 -1.37 -1.17
C ILE A 55 -8.82 -2.73 -0.66
N ASN A 56 -8.96 -3.70 -1.55
CA ASN A 56 -9.51 -5.03 -1.24
C ASN A 56 -8.67 -6.20 -1.75
N ASP A 57 -7.55 -5.93 -2.41
CA ASP A 57 -6.58 -6.92 -2.86
C ASP A 57 -5.18 -6.27 -2.91
N LEU A 58 -4.14 -7.08 -2.92
CA LEU A 58 -2.75 -6.61 -3.02
C LEU A 58 -1.88 -7.65 -3.71
N SER A 59 -0.69 -7.27 -4.17
CA SER A 59 0.37 -8.24 -4.47
C SER A 59 1.34 -8.32 -3.30
N GLU A 60 1.81 -9.53 -3.03
CA GLU A 60 2.78 -9.82 -1.97
C GLU A 60 4.20 -9.87 -2.54
N PRO A 61 5.23 -9.71 -1.68
CA PRO A 61 6.61 -9.96 -2.10
C PRO A 61 6.75 -11.38 -2.65
N GLY A 62 7.57 -11.55 -3.68
CA GLY A 62 7.70 -12.83 -4.35
C GLY A 62 9.01 -13.02 -5.08
N ALA A 63 9.06 -14.07 -5.90
CA ALA A 63 10.25 -14.41 -6.66
C ALA A 63 10.66 -13.26 -7.60
N GLY A 64 11.93 -12.88 -7.54
CA GLY A 64 12.52 -11.81 -8.35
C GLY A 64 12.65 -10.47 -7.62
N ASP A 65 11.98 -10.27 -6.48
CA ASP A 65 12.22 -9.09 -5.65
C ASP A 65 13.59 -9.15 -4.99
N ILE A 66 14.25 -7.99 -4.90
CA ILE A 66 15.51 -7.84 -4.16
C ILE A 66 15.16 -7.17 -2.84
N ARG A 67 15.35 -7.89 -1.74
CA ARG A 67 14.88 -7.48 -0.42
C ARG A 67 16.03 -7.46 0.56
N HIS A 68 16.17 -6.34 1.25
CA HIS A 68 17.05 -6.17 2.40
C HIS A 68 16.22 -5.66 3.57
N ARG A 69 16.86 -5.44 4.73
CA ARG A 69 16.14 -4.97 5.92
C ARG A 69 15.60 -3.54 5.81
N TYR A 70 16.26 -2.67 5.05
CA TYR A 70 15.93 -1.24 4.97
C TYR A 70 15.79 -0.76 3.52
N ASN A 71 15.66 -1.70 2.58
CA ASN A 71 15.27 -1.37 1.23
C ASN A 71 14.67 -2.61 0.55
N VAL A 72 13.85 -2.34 -0.45
CA VAL A 72 13.28 -3.32 -1.35
C VAL A 72 13.24 -2.77 -2.77
N ASP A 73 13.60 -3.61 -3.73
CA ASP A 73 13.36 -3.37 -5.14
C ASP A 73 12.34 -4.38 -5.67
N ARG A 74 11.13 -3.86 -5.93
CA ARG A 74 9.94 -4.62 -6.34
C ARG A 74 10.01 -4.94 -7.84
N ARG A 75 10.75 -5.99 -8.20
CA ARG A 75 11.05 -6.36 -9.60
C ARG A 75 10.28 -7.58 -10.12
N GLY A 76 9.65 -8.36 -9.25
CA GLY A 76 8.97 -9.57 -9.67
C GLY A 76 7.80 -9.30 -10.63
N GLN A 77 7.74 -10.05 -11.74
CA GLN A 77 6.66 -9.92 -12.73
C GLN A 77 5.27 -10.26 -12.15
N HIS A 78 5.24 -11.00 -11.03
CA HIS A 78 4.01 -11.39 -10.35
C HIS A 78 3.19 -10.19 -9.86
N HIS A 79 3.83 -9.07 -9.51
CA HIS A 79 3.12 -7.85 -9.13
C HIS A 79 2.23 -7.33 -10.27
N GLN A 80 2.80 -7.20 -11.47
CA GLN A 80 2.05 -6.77 -12.65
C GLN A 80 1.03 -7.81 -13.07
N ALA A 81 1.38 -9.10 -13.01
CA ALA A 81 0.46 -10.20 -13.33
C ALA A 81 -0.76 -10.19 -12.40
N LYS A 82 -0.57 -9.92 -11.10
CA LYS A 82 -1.65 -9.79 -10.12
C LYS A 82 -2.58 -8.62 -10.43
N VAL A 83 -2.05 -7.46 -10.82
CA VAL A 83 -2.88 -6.32 -11.28
C VAL A 83 -3.71 -6.70 -12.49
N ILE A 84 -3.09 -7.31 -13.51
CA ILE A 84 -3.76 -7.69 -14.77
C ILE A 84 -4.85 -8.73 -14.51
N SER A 85 -4.54 -9.78 -13.74
CA SER A 85 -5.49 -10.85 -13.46
C SER A 85 -6.67 -10.35 -12.64
N THR A 86 -6.43 -9.59 -11.56
CA THR A 86 -7.50 -9.03 -10.73
C THR A 86 -8.36 -8.02 -11.52
N PHE A 87 -7.76 -7.23 -12.41
CA PHE A 87 -8.51 -6.35 -13.33
C PHE A 87 -9.41 -7.15 -14.26
N SER A 88 -8.86 -8.16 -14.95
CA SER A 88 -9.60 -8.98 -15.90
C SER A 88 -10.74 -9.76 -15.24
N GLN A 89 -10.50 -10.40 -14.11
CA GLN A 89 -11.50 -11.20 -13.37
C GLN A 89 -12.62 -10.35 -12.76
N SER A 90 -12.41 -9.04 -12.62
CA SER A 90 -13.41 -8.13 -12.06
C SER A 90 -14.12 -7.28 -13.10
N ASP A 91 -13.96 -7.61 -14.40
CA ASP A 91 -14.48 -6.82 -15.52
C ASP A 91 -14.02 -5.35 -15.45
N GLY A 92 -12.78 -5.13 -15.02
CA GLY A 92 -12.15 -3.82 -14.91
C GLY A 92 -12.52 -3.00 -13.68
N ARG A 93 -13.32 -3.55 -12.75
CA ARG A 93 -13.71 -2.85 -11.51
C ARG A 93 -12.53 -2.67 -10.54
N LYS A 94 -11.68 -3.68 -10.40
CA LYS A 94 -10.49 -3.63 -9.55
C LYS A 94 -9.28 -3.15 -10.34
N GLN A 95 -8.64 -2.09 -9.85
CA GLN A 95 -7.58 -1.35 -10.53
C GLN A 95 -6.36 -1.21 -9.61
N TYR A 96 -5.21 -0.88 -10.20
CA TYR A 96 -4.05 -0.43 -9.45
C TYR A 96 -4.36 0.89 -8.72
N LEU A 97 -4.17 0.90 -7.40
CA LEU A 97 -4.47 2.04 -6.53
C LEU A 97 -3.24 2.63 -5.86
N GLY A 98 -2.08 1.98 -5.89
CA GLY A 98 -0.99 2.39 -5.03
C GLY A 98 0.08 1.36 -4.78
N GLU A 99 0.99 1.71 -3.88
CA GLU A 99 2.09 0.87 -3.44
C GLU A 99 2.06 0.71 -1.92
N TRP A 100 2.62 -0.37 -1.42
CA TRP A 100 2.86 -0.56 0.00
C TRP A 100 4.24 -1.14 0.23
N HIS A 101 4.81 -0.84 1.39
CA HIS A 101 6.00 -1.51 1.88
C HIS A 101 6.06 -1.53 3.40
N THR A 102 7.09 -2.17 3.97
CA THR A 102 7.27 -2.28 5.42
C THR A 102 8.52 -1.56 5.90
N HIS A 103 8.45 -0.96 7.07
CA HIS A 103 9.63 -0.44 7.78
C HIS A 103 9.82 -1.22 9.08
N PRO A 104 11.06 -1.39 9.57
CA PRO A 104 11.32 -1.99 10.87
C PRO A 104 11.06 -1.01 12.04
N GLU A 105 10.50 0.16 11.79
CA GLU A 105 10.16 1.18 12.78
C GLU A 105 8.86 0.81 13.51
N ASP A 106 8.70 1.20 14.79
CA ASP A 106 7.44 0.98 15.50
C ASP A 106 6.31 1.86 14.91
N TYR A 107 6.64 3.12 14.66
CA TYR A 107 5.76 4.14 14.10
C TYR A 107 6.41 4.69 12.83
N PRO A 108 6.05 4.15 11.66
CA PRO A 108 6.80 4.38 10.43
C PRO A 108 6.53 5.77 9.86
N ALA A 109 7.48 6.28 9.10
CA ALA A 109 7.31 7.48 8.29
C ALA A 109 8.05 7.36 6.96
N PRO A 110 7.59 8.01 5.88
CA PRO A 110 8.27 7.95 4.60
C PRO A 110 9.66 8.57 4.66
N SER A 111 10.65 7.79 4.22
CA SER A 111 12.03 8.21 4.04
C SER A 111 12.17 9.19 2.87
N SER A 112 13.37 9.76 2.72
CA SER A 112 13.70 10.58 1.54
C SER A 112 13.69 9.76 0.25
N THR A 113 14.10 8.49 0.31
CA THR A 113 14.07 7.54 -0.80
C THR A 113 12.65 7.27 -1.26
N ASP A 114 11.72 7.02 -0.32
CA ASP A 114 10.30 6.78 -0.62
C ASP A 114 9.70 7.96 -1.36
N LYS A 115 9.83 9.16 -0.78
CA LYS A 115 9.30 10.41 -1.37
C LYS A 115 9.86 10.65 -2.77
N SER A 116 11.15 10.39 -2.96
CA SER A 116 11.82 10.56 -4.26
C SER A 116 11.34 9.54 -5.29
N SER A 117 11.15 8.27 -4.88
CA SER A 117 10.63 7.21 -5.73
C SER A 117 9.19 7.53 -6.16
N TRP A 118 8.33 7.88 -5.21
CA TRP A 118 6.93 8.21 -5.48
C TRP A 118 6.80 9.42 -6.39
N ALA A 119 7.55 10.50 -6.14
CA ALA A 119 7.54 11.69 -7.01
C ALA A 119 8.00 11.38 -8.44
N ARG A 120 8.88 10.38 -8.63
CA ARG A 120 9.35 9.95 -9.95
C ARG A 120 8.35 9.03 -10.65
N ASN A 121 7.80 8.05 -9.93
CA ASN A 121 7.14 6.89 -10.50
C ASN A 121 5.60 6.94 -10.41
N LEU A 122 5.04 7.62 -9.41
CA LEU A 122 3.59 7.70 -9.18
C LEU A 122 2.98 8.98 -9.76
N LYS A 123 3.36 9.31 -11.01
CA LYS A 123 2.80 10.43 -11.77
C LYS A 123 1.53 9.97 -12.48
N TYR A 124 0.43 9.98 -11.74
CA TYR A 124 -0.87 9.58 -12.26
C TYR A 124 -1.92 10.67 -12.09
N ASN A 125 -2.86 10.77 -13.03
CA ASN A 125 -3.93 11.76 -13.01
C ASN A 125 -5.06 11.44 -12.01
N LYS A 126 -4.98 10.30 -11.33
CA LYS A 126 -5.93 9.88 -10.30
C LYS A 126 -5.19 9.69 -8.97
N PRO A 127 -5.88 9.87 -7.83
CA PRO A 127 -5.25 9.69 -6.53
C PRO A 127 -4.65 8.30 -6.34
N MET A 128 -3.45 8.24 -5.78
CA MET A 128 -2.74 7.00 -5.47
C MET A 128 -2.53 6.90 -3.96
N ILE A 129 -2.59 5.69 -3.42
CA ILE A 129 -2.34 5.43 -2.00
C ILE A 129 -0.95 4.84 -1.81
N VAL A 130 -0.28 5.28 -0.76
CA VAL A 130 0.99 4.72 -0.32
C VAL A 130 0.87 4.31 1.14
N ILE A 131 1.28 3.09 1.45
CA ILE A 131 1.20 2.53 2.80
C ILE A 131 2.59 2.13 3.26
N ILE A 132 2.95 2.50 4.49
CA ILE A 132 4.13 1.96 5.17
C ILE A 132 3.67 1.25 6.43
N VAL A 133 3.92 -0.05 6.49
CA VAL A 133 3.57 -0.88 7.65
C VAL A 133 4.77 -0.94 8.59
N GLY A 134 4.61 -0.41 9.80
CA GLY A 134 5.59 -0.52 10.88
C GLY A 134 5.28 -1.70 11.79
N ARG A 135 6.05 -1.84 12.86
CA ARG A 135 5.85 -2.91 13.85
C ARG A 135 4.56 -2.71 14.65
N ASN A 136 4.23 -1.46 15.01
CA ASN A 136 3.08 -1.14 15.87
C ASN A 136 2.03 -0.25 15.20
N ASP A 137 2.34 0.37 14.06
CA ASP A 137 1.46 1.34 13.41
C ASP A 137 1.54 1.25 11.87
N ILE A 138 0.53 1.78 11.19
CA ILE A 138 0.45 1.88 9.74
C ILE A 138 0.39 3.35 9.34
N TRP A 139 1.37 3.80 8.57
CA TRP A 139 1.34 5.12 7.96
C TRP A 139 0.66 5.04 6.60
N VAL A 140 -0.33 5.90 6.36
CA VAL A 140 -1.07 5.97 5.08
C VAL A 140 -0.97 7.38 4.50
N GLY A 141 -0.60 7.45 3.23
CA GLY A 141 -0.54 8.68 2.45
C GLY A 141 -1.36 8.59 1.17
N LYS A 142 -1.87 9.74 0.74
CA LYS A 142 -2.50 9.93 -0.57
C LYS A 142 -1.65 10.85 -1.41
N ILE A 143 -1.37 10.44 -2.64
CA ILE A 143 -0.71 11.24 -3.67
C ILE A 143 -1.79 11.74 -4.62
N VAL A 144 -1.92 13.05 -4.75
CA VAL A 144 -2.81 13.73 -5.70
C VAL A 144 -2.06 14.92 -6.29
N GLU A 145 -2.04 15.06 -7.62
CA GLU A 145 -1.34 16.16 -8.31
C GLU A 145 0.09 16.38 -7.81
N ASN A 146 0.85 15.27 -7.67
CA ASN A 146 2.22 15.22 -7.15
C ASN A 146 2.41 15.71 -5.69
N SER A 147 1.32 15.95 -4.96
CA SER A 147 1.34 16.31 -3.55
C SER A 147 1.05 15.10 -2.68
N LEU A 148 1.89 14.86 -1.67
CA LEU A 148 1.72 13.80 -0.68
C LEU A 148 0.98 14.35 0.55
N VAL A 149 -0.18 13.79 0.85
CA VAL A 149 -1.01 14.14 2.01
C VAL A 149 -1.06 12.93 2.94
N LYS A 150 -0.62 13.09 4.20
CA LYS A 150 -0.83 12.07 5.23
C LYS A 150 -2.32 11.97 5.55
N LEU A 151 -2.85 10.76 5.61
CA LEU A 151 -4.23 10.51 6.01
C LEU A 151 -4.33 10.29 7.53
N THR A 152 -5.54 10.51 8.06
CA THR A 152 -5.87 10.28 9.47
C THR A 152 -6.83 9.10 9.55
N GLU A 153 -6.54 8.15 10.44
CA GLU A 153 -7.46 7.05 10.76
C GLU A 153 -8.69 7.59 11.51
N MET A 154 -9.88 7.08 11.18
CA MET A 154 -11.17 7.53 11.71
C MET A 154 -11.63 6.72 12.93
#